data_AF-A0AB35PWA1-F1
#
_entry.id   AF-A0AB35PWA1-F1
#
_cell.length_a   1.000
_cell.length_b   1.000
_cell.length_c   1.000
_cell.angle_alpha   90.00
_cell.angle_beta   90.00
_cell.angle_gamma   90.00
#
_symmetry.space_group_name_H-M   'P 1'
#
loop_
_entity.id
_entity.type
_entity.pdbx_description
1 polymer ?
#
loop_
_entity_poly.entity_id
_entity_poly.type
_entity_poly.pdbx_seq_one_letter_code
_entity_poly.pdbx_strand_id
1 'polypeptide(L)'
;MTDITELALLVSKAKASVFTLEYISQFEPADIDSDDVDLRFEVDGRDTGTNVSIVDECGQAAKVIGTLVEALEKAQGMEAYWKTQCRGITDHCEELQARIAELEREQEHLRPVGVMSEQAFHRLENRECRFIALWPRPGIFLPRKRPEDGVIVYARTAAAAGIKVEADSLDADVSNRNQPGMVVAVHIDVGDFVKFRGRVYEVKETDFDDHDVTLWFVCGEVLKCAAGCPIEVVSAPVEDE
;
A
#
# COMPACT_ATOMS: atom_id res chain seq x y z
N MET A 1 -3.23 -12.18 33.47
CA MET A 1 -3.44 -13.21 32.42
C MET A 1 -3.53 -14.52 33.17
N THR A 2 -4.73 -15.04 33.39
CA THR A 2 -4.92 -16.34 34.04
C THR A 2 -4.26 -17.40 33.18
N ASP A 3 -3.44 -18.27 33.79
CA ASP A 3 -2.75 -19.34 33.08
C ASP A 3 -3.79 -20.29 32.46
N ILE A 4 -3.56 -20.79 31.24
CA ILE A 4 -4.47 -21.73 30.55
C ILE A 4 -4.74 -22.96 31.44
N THR A 5 -3.75 -23.37 32.21
CA THR A 5 -3.87 -24.48 33.17
C THR A 5 -4.77 -24.14 34.36
N GLU A 6 -4.75 -22.90 34.82
CA GLU A 6 -5.59 -22.40 35.91
C GLU A 6 -7.06 -22.30 35.47
N LEU A 7 -7.31 -21.83 34.24
CA LEU A 7 -8.67 -21.76 33.69
C LEU A 7 -9.29 -23.14 33.46
N ALA A 8 -8.52 -24.09 32.91
CA ALA A 8 -8.99 -25.47 32.74
C ALA A 8 -9.33 -26.14 34.08
N LEU A 9 -8.52 -25.87 35.11
CA LEU A 9 -8.79 -26.34 36.47
C LEU A 9 -10.07 -25.72 37.04
N LEU A 10 -10.29 -24.41 36.83
CA LEU A 10 -11.50 -23.72 37.28
C LEU A 10 -12.77 -24.26 36.59
N VAL A 11 -12.71 -24.51 35.27
CA VAL A 11 -13.82 -25.11 34.52
C VAL A 11 -14.13 -26.51 35.05
N SER A 12 -13.11 -27.32 35.31
CA SER A 12 -13.29 -28.66 35.90
C SER A 12 -13.95 -28.60 37.29
N LYS A 13 -13.50 -27.68 38.15
CA LYS A 13 -14.12 -27.45 39.47
C LYS A 13 -15.56 -26.97 39.36
N ALA A 14 -15.85 -26.05 38.44
CA ALA A 14 -17.20 -25.56 38.21
C ALA A 14 -18.15 -26.69 37.77
N LYS A 15 -17.70 -27.57 36.85
CA LYS A 15 -18.47 -28.75 36.43
C LYS A 15 -18.72 -29.72 37.58
N ALA A 16 -17.72 -29.97 38.43
CA ALA A 16 -17.90 -30.79 39.62
C ALA A 16 -18.92 -30.17 40.59
N SER A 17 -18.88 -28.85 40.78
CA SER A 17 -19.85 -28.13 41.60
C SER A 17 -21.26 -28.21 41.03
N VAL A 18 -21.43 -28.05 39.71
CA VAL A 18 -22.74 -28.22 39.04
C VAL A 18 -23.27 -29.62 39.28
N PHE A 19 -22.45 -30.65 39.09
CA PHE A 19 -22.86 -32.04 39.32
C PHE A 19 -23.38 -32.28 40.73
N THR A 20 -22.66 -31.79 41.75
CA THR A 20 -23.09 -31.92 43.15
C THR A 20 -24.37 -31.15 43.44
N LEU A 21 -24.48 -29.90 42.97
CA LEU A 21 -25.66 -29.06 43.20
C LEU A 21 -26.89 -29.60 42.48
N GLU A 22 -26.73 -30.10 41.25
CA GLU A 22 -27.81 -30.73 40.48
C GLU A 22 -28.28 -32.01 41.17
N TYR A 23 -27.36 -32.82 41.71
CA TYR A 23 -27.72 -34.01 42.49
C TYR A 23 -28.53 -33.66 43.75
N ILE A 24 -28.13 -32.62 44.50
CA ILE A 24 -28.89 -32.16 45.68
C ILE A 24 -30.29 -31.65 45.27
N SER A 25 -30.39 -30.97 44.12
CA SER A 25 -31.68 -30.45 43.63
C SER A 25 -32.69 -31.51 43.18
N GLN A 26 -32.29 -32.78 43.08
CA GLN A 26 -33.16 -33.89 42.70
C GLN A 26 -33.96 -34.49 43.86
N PHE A 27 -33.64 -34.12 45.11
CA PHE A 27 -34.37 -34.58 46.29
C PHE A 27 -35.70 -33.83 46.44
N GLU A 28 -36.71 -34.47 47.02
CA GLU A 28 -37.89 -33.73 47.47
C GLU A 28 -37.51 -32.90 48.72
N PRO A 29 -37.98 -31.66 48.88
CA PRO A 29 -37.68 -30.84 50.07
C PRO A 29 -38.00 -31.55 51.40
N ALA A 30 -39.01 -32.42 51.41
CA ALA A 30 -39.38 -33.20 52.58
C ALA A 30 -38.38 -34.31 52.95
N ASP A 31 -37.52 -34.72 52.01
CA ASP A 31 -36.48 -35.73 52.22
C ASP A 31 -35.19 -35.13 52.81
N ILE A 32 -35.07 -33.80 52.83
CA ILE A 32 -33.95 -33.09 53.44
C ILE A 32 -34.40 -32.53 54.78
N ASP A 33 -33.80 -33.06 55.85
CA ASP A 33 -33.99 -32.51 57.19
C ASP A 33 -33.60 -31.03 57.21
N SER A 34 -34.58 -30.16 57.48
CA SER A 34 -34.39 -28.71 57.50
C SER A 34 -33.95 -28.11 56.16
N ASP A 35 -34.60 -28.50 55.06
CA ASP A 35 -34.40 -27.88 53.73
C ASP A 35 -34.55 -26.35 53.76
N ASP A 36 -35.45 -25.82 54.59
CA ASP A 36 -35.61 -24.39 54.80
C ASP A 36 -34.54 -23.86 55.77
N VAL A 37 -33.65 -23.00 55.25
CA VAL A 37 -32.74 -22.19 56.04
C VAL A 37 -33.42 -20.87 56.38
N ASP A 38 -33.71 -20.66 57.65
CA ASP A 38 -34.25 -19.39 58.14
C ASP A 38 -33.15 -18.33 58.24
N LEU A 39 -33.20 -17.33 57.35
CA LEU A 39 -32.31 -16.18 57.38
C LEU A 39 -33.07 -14.95 57.90
N ARG A 40 -32.80 -14.56 59.16
CA ARG A 40 -33.37 -13.36 59.77
C ARG A 40 -32.39 -12.20 59.69
N PHE A 41 -32.82 -11.12 59.03
CA PHE A 41 -32.07 -9.88 58.94
C PHE A 41 -32.91 -8.75 59.53
N GLU A 42 -32.30 -7.92 60.37
CA GLU A 42 -32.93 -6.71 60.89
C GLU A 42 -32.23 -5.50 60.27
N VAL A 43 -32.97 -4.74 59.45
CA VAL A 43 -32.49 -3.49 58.85
C VAL A 43 -33.44 -2.39 59.26
N ASP A 44 -32.92 -1.34 59.89
CA ASP A 44 -33.69 -0.21 60.43
C ASP A 44 -34.86 -0.62 61.34
N GLY A 45 -34.67 -1.67 62.15
CA GLY A 45 -35.68 -2.16 63.09
C GLY A 45 -36.84 -2.93 62.44
N ARG A 46 -36.72 -3.31 61.16
CA ARG A 46 -37.71 -4.13 60.43
C ARG A 46 -37.11 -5.50 60.15
N ASP A 47 -37.92 -6.54 60.36
CA ASP A 47 -37.58 -7.91 59.95
C ASP A 47 -37.70 -8.02 58.42
N THR A 48 -36.57 -8.21 57.77
CA THR A 48 -36.45 -8.46 56.32
C THR A 48 -35.99 -9.89 56.06
N GLY A 49 -36.17 -10.79 57.02
CA GLY A 49 -35.78 -12.18 56.89
C GLY A 49 -36.58 -12.94 55.83
N THR A 50 -35.98 -14.02 55.33
CA THR A 50 -36.60 -14.95 54.39
C THR A 50 -36.17 -16.37 54.72
N ASN A 51 -37.00 -17.34 54.37
CA ASN A 51 -36.57 -18.73 54.32
C ASN A 51 -35.99 -19.00 52.93
N VAL A 52 -34.96 -19.82 52.87
CA VAL A 52 -34.30 -20.24 51.63
C VAL A 52 -34.29 -21.76 51.59
N SER A 53 -34.90 -22.37 50.57
CA SER A 53 -34.85 -23.82 50.35
C SER A 53 -33.48 -24.21 49.79
N ILE A 54 -32.85 -25.22 50.37
CA ILE A 54 -31.56 -25.74 49.91
C ILE A 54 -31.72 -26.44 48.56
N VAL A 55 -32.78 -27.24 48.37
CA VAL A 55 -33.09 -27.92 47.09
C VAL A 55 -33.24 -26.90 45.96
N ASP A 56 -34.08 -25.89 46.15
CA ASP A 56 -34.36 -24.89 45.12
C ASP A 56 -33.09 -24.10 44.77
N GLU A 57 -32.32 -23.69 45.79
CA GLU A 57 -31.15 -22.85 45.56
C GLU A 57 -29.99 -23.64 44.95
N CYS A 58 -29.84 -24.92 45.31
CA CYS A 58 -28.90 -25.81 44.62
C CYS A 58 -29.28 -25.97 43.14
N GLY A 59 -30.57 -26.14 42.84
CA GLY A 59 -31.05 -26.24 41.46
C GLY A 59 -30.82 -24.95 40.66
N GLN A 60 -31.12 -23.80 41.24
CA GLN A 60 -30.86 -22.50 40.62
C GLN A 60 -29.36 -22.26 40.40
N ALA A 61 -28.52 -22.54 41.40
CA ALA A 61 -27.08 -22.38 41.31
C ALA A 61 -26.46 -23.32 40.27
N ALA A 62 -26.88 -24.60 40.22
CA ALA A 62 -26.44 -25.55 39.20
C ALA A 62 -26.76 -25.04 37.80
N LYS A 63 -27.97 -24.53 37.59
CA LYS A 63 -28.40 -23.97 36.30
C LYS A 63 -27.56 -22.76 35.90
N VAL A 64 -27.38 -21.79 36.79
CA VAL A 64 -26.59 -20.58 36.50
C VAL A 64 -25.13 -20.95 36.19
N ILE A 65 -24.49 -21.75 37.05
CA ILE A 65 -23.09 -22.14 36.83
C ILE A 65 -22.96 -22.96 35.54
N GLY A 66 -23.89 -23.88 35.27
CA GLY A 66 -23.91 -24.67 34.03
C GLY A 66 -23.99 -23.78 32.79
N THR A 67 -24.93 -22.83 32.75
CA THR A 67 -25.04 -21.90 31.62
C THR A 67 -23.80 -21.02 31.43
N LEU A 68 -23.14 -20.61 32.52
CA LEU A 68 -21.88 -19.87 32.45
C LEU A 68 -20.73 -20.72 31.89
N VAL A 69 -20.63 -21.98 32.32
CA VAL A 69 -19.61 -22.92 31.80
C VAL A 69 -19.83 -23.16 30.31
N GLU A 70 -21.06 -23.41 29.87
CA GLU A 70 -21.38 -23.59 28.45
C GLU A 70 -21.06 -22.35 27.61
N ALA A 71 -21.41 -21.16 28.11
CA ALA A 71 -21.10 -19.90 27.44
C ALA A 71 -19.58 -19.68 27.32
N LEU A 72 -18.83 -20.00 28.38
CA LEU A 72 -17.38 -19.90 28.40
C LEU A 72 -16.73 -20.86 27.40
N GLU A 73 -17.17 -22.12 27.35
CA GLU A 73 -16.64 -23.10 26.39
C GLU A 73 -16.91 -22.69 24.93
N LYS A 74 -18.12 -22.16 24.66
CA LYS A 74 -18.44 -21.60 23.33
C LYS A 74 -17.55 -20.41 22.99
N ALA A 75 -17.30 -19.51 23.95
CA ALA A 75 -16.42 -18.36 23.75
C ALA A 75 -14.97 -18.79 23.47
N GLN A 76 -14.44 -19.79 24.20
CA GLN A 76 -13.11 -20.35 23.95
C GLN A 76 -12.99 -21.01 22.57
N GLY A 77 -14.01 -21.77 22.16
CA GLY A 77 -14.06 -22.37 20.83
C GLY A 77 -14.08 -21.31 19.72
N MET A 78 -14.83 -20.23 19.92
CA MET A 78 -14.89 -19.10 18.99
C MET A 78 -13.56 -18.34 18.94
N GLU A 79 -12.89 -18.13 20.07
CA GLU A 79 -11.56 -17.51 20.11
C GLU A 79 -10.53 -18.35 19.34
N ALA A 80 -10.54 -19.67 19.52
CA ALA A 80 -9.66 -20.57 18.79
C ALA A 80 -9.90 -20.48 17.27
N TYR A 81 -11.17 -20.52 16.85
CA TYR A 81 -11.56 -20.35 15.45
C TYR A 81 -11.07 -19.01 14.87
N TRP A 82 -11.32 -17.90 15.56
CA TRP A 82 -10.88 -16.57 15.11
C TRP A 82 -9.37 -16.46 15.01
N LYS A 83 -8.62 -17.01 15.98
CA LYS A 83 -7.15 -17.02 15.90
C LYS A 83 -6.65 -17.75 14.66
N THR A 84 -7.25 -18.87 14.30
CA THR A 84 -6.91 -19.60 13.07
C THR A 84 -7.22 -18.77 11.81
N GLN A 85 -8.38 -18.12 11.74
CA GLN A 85 -8.75 -17.26 10.62
C GLN A 85 -7.81 -16.07 10.48
N CYS A 86 -7.52 -15.36 11.57
CA CYS A 86 -6.60 -14.22 11.56
C CYS A 86 -5.20 -14.64 11.11
N ARG A 87 -4.71 -15.80 11.54
CA ARG A 87 -3.41 -16.33 11.09
C ARG A 87 -3.38 -16.55 9.58
N GLY A 88 -4.42 -17.20 9.02
CA GLY A 88 -4.50 -17.43 7.57
C GLY A 88 -4.53 -16.13 6.77
N ILE A 89 -5.22 -15.10 7.27
CA ILE A 89 -5.23 -13.77 6.62
C ILE A 89 -3.84 -13.13 6.69
N THR A 90 -3.18 -13.19 7.85
CA THR A 90 -1.81 -12.66 8.00
C THR A 90 -0.84 -13.33 7.03
N ASP A 91 -0.83 -14.66 6.97
CA ASP A 91 0.04 -15.43 6.08
C ASP A 91 -0.21 -15.03 4.61
N HIS A 92 -1.48 -14.86 4.21
CA HIS A 92 -1.82 -14.44 2.85
C HIS A 92 -1.42 -12.98 2.56
N CYS A 93 -1.55 -12.09 3.54
CA CYS A 93 -1.09 -10.71 3.42
C CYS A 93 0.42 -10.61 3.24
N GLU A 94 1.19 -11.43 3.96
CA GLU A 94 2.66 -11.50 3.81
C GLU A 94 3.06 -11.98 2.41
N GLU A 95 2.38 -13.01 1.88
CA GLU A 95 2.59 -13.50 0.52
C GLU A 95 2.29 -12.42 -0.54
N LEU A 96 1.15 -11.73 -0.40
CA LEU A 96 0.77 -10.63 -1.30
C LEU A 96 1.76 -9.46 -1.23
N GLN A 97 2.23 -9.11 -0.04
CA GLN A 97 3.25 -8.05 0.13
C GLN A 97 4.56 -8.43 -0.55
N ALA A 98 5.01 -9.68 -0.42
CA ALA A 98 6.20 -10.15 -1.11
C ALA A 98 6.04 -10.07 -2.64
N ARG A 99 4.85 -10.44 -3.16
CA ARG A 99 4.56 -10.36 -4.59
C ARG A 99 4.48 -8.93 -5.10
N ILE A 100 3.92 -8.01 -4.31
CA ILE A 100 3.91 -6.57 -4.65
C ILE A 100 5.33 -6.04 -4.70
N ALA A 101 6.17 -6.34 -3.70
CA ALA A 101 7.56 -5.87 -3.68
C ALA A 101 8.38 -6.42 -4.87
N GLU A 102 8.11 -7.65 -5.30
CA GLU A 102 8.71 -8.22 -6.52
C GLU A 102 8.28 -7.44 -7.77
N LEU A 103 6.97 -7.21 -7.93
CA LEU A 103 6.43 -6.45 -9.07
C LEU A 103 6.90 -4.99 -9.08
N GLU A 104 7.02 -4.35 -7.92
CA GLU A 104 7.55 -2.98 -7.79
C GLU A 104 9.02 -2.92 -8.24
N ARG A 105 9.85 -3.91 -7.88
CA ARG A 105 11.23 -4.00 -8.40
C ARG A 105 11.25 -4.23 -9.91
N GLU A 106 10.39 -5.10 -10.45
CA GLU A 106 10.28 -5.28 -11.90
C GLU A 106 9.88 -3.97 -12.59
N GLN A 107 8.97 -3.20 -11.99
CA GLN A 107 8.52 -1.91 -12.50
C GLN A 107 9.59 -0.81 -12.42
N GLU A 108 10.44 -0.79 -11.39
CA GLU A 108 11.54 0.18 -11.24
C GLU A 108 12.46 0.21 -12.49
N HIS A 109 12.59 -0.93 -13.17
CA HIS A 109 13.40 -1.07 -14.37
C HIS A 109 12.71 -0.60 -15.66
N LEU A 110 11.43 -0.21 -15.60
CA LEU A 110 10.62 0.31 -16.69
C LEU A 110 10.48 1.84 -16.55
N ARG A 111 11.12 2.59 -17.45
CA ARG A 111 10.90 4.04 -17.51
C ARG A 111 9.84 4.37 -18.57
N PRO A 112 8.81 5.18 -18.25
CA PRO A 112 7.87 5.66 -19.25
C PRO A 112 8.63 6.60 -20.18
N VAL A 113 8.71 6.25 -21.47
CA VAL A 113 9.47 7.02 -22.47
C VAL A 113 8.58 8.04 -23.16
N GLY A 114 7.27 7.79 -23.21
CA GLY A 114 6.30 8.72 -23.77
C GLY A 114 5.01 8.04 -24.22
N VAL A 115 4.17 8.84 -24.88
CA VAL A 115 2.95 8.39 -25.57
C VAL A 115 3.19 8.56 -27.07
N MET A 116 2.96 7.53 -27.88
CA MET A 116 3.10 7.59 -29.35
C MET A 116 1.92 6.90 -30.04
N SER A 117 1.71 7.10 -31.35
CA SER A 117 0.65 6.40 -32.08
C SER A 117 0.99 4.93 -32.35
N GLU A 118 -0.04 4.08 -32.52
CA GLU A 118 0.11 2.66 -32.91
C GLU A 118 1.03 2.49 -34.13
N GLN A 119 0.82 3.29 -35.17
CA GLN A 119 1.66 3.27 -36.37
C GLN A 119 3.12 3.65 -36.10
N ALA A 120 3.39 4.55 -35.15
CA ALA A 120 4.76 4.91 -34.77
C ALA A 120 5.45 3.75 -34.03
N PHE A 121 4.71 3.04 -33.17
CA PHE A 121 5.22 1.86 -32.48
C PHE A 121 5.55 0.71 -33.45
N HIS A 122 4.66 0.38 -34.39
CA HIS A 122 4.93 -0.69 -35.36
C HIS A 122 6.10 -0.37 -36.31
N ARG A 123 6.40 0.91 -36.58
CA ARG A 123 7.62 1.29 -37.29
C ARG A 123 8.89 1.03 -36.48
N LEU A 124 8.81 1.16 -35.15
CA LEU A 124 9.91 0.89 -34.21
C LEU A 124 10.10 -0.61 -33.98
N GLU A 125 9.02 -1.39 -33.85
CA GLU A 125 9.05 -2.84 -33.64
C GLU A 125 9.73 -3.61 -34.79
N ASN A 126 9.69 -3.04 -36.01
CA ASN A 126 10.41 -3.57 -37.18
C ASN A 126 11.92 -3.23 -37.18
N ARG A 127 12.42 -2.53 -36.17
CA ARG A 127 13.83 -2.33 -35.84
C ARG A 127 14.10 -3.02 -34.50
N GLU A 128 15.34 -3.43 -34.19
CA GLU A 128 15.69 -4.06 -32.90
C GLU A 128 15.40 -3.14 -31.70
N CYS A 129 14.14 -3.07 -31.28
CA CYS A 129 13.65 -2.10 -30.30
C CYS A 129 13.42 -2.78 -28.94
N ARG A 130 13.88 -2.12 -27.88
CA ARG A 130 13.80 -2.58 -26.47
C ARG A 130 12.55 -2.04 -25.74
N PHE A 131 11.52 -1.69 -26.51
CA PHE A 131 10.34 -0.99 -26.04
C PHE A 131 9.16 -1.96 -25.88
N ILE A 132 8.36 -1.78 -24.84
CA ILE A 132 7.11 -2.51 -24.60
C ILE A 132 5.97 -1.49 -24.67
N ALA A 133 5.00 -1.75 -25.55
CA ALA A 133 3.76 -0.98 -25.63
C ALA A 133 2.72 -1.55 -24.65
N LEU A 134 2.16 -0.68 -23.80
CA LEU A 134 1.00 -0.99 -22.98
C LEU A 134 -0.20 -0.24 -23.54
N TRP A 135 -1.16 -0.99 -24.09
CA TRP A 135 -2.43 -0.47 -24.57
C TRP A 135 -3.27 0.00 -23.38
N PRO A 136 -3.48 1.31 -23.20
CA PRO A 136 -4.28 1.78 -22.10
C PRO A 136 -5.72 1.32 -22.29
N ARG A 137 -6.26 0.60 -21.29
CA ARG A 137 -7.69 0.27 -21.26
C ARG A 137 -8.54 1.55 -21.33
N PRO A 138 -9.75 1.51 -21.90
CA PRO A 138 -10.67 2.64 -21.85
C PRO A 138 -10.82 3.15 -20.41
N GLY A 139 -10.54 4.43 -20.17
CA GLY A 139 -10.69 5.07 -18.85
C GLY A 139 -9.39 5.37 -18.07
N ILE A 140 -8.20 5.06 -18.58
CA ILE A 140 -6.93 5.48 -17.94
C ILE A 140 -6.59 6.92 -18.34
N PHE A 141 -6.49 7.82 -17.36
CA PHE A 141 -6.04 9.19 -17.55
C PHE A 141 -4.55 9.22 -17.93
N LEU A 142 -4.23 9.86 -19.05
CA LEU A 142 -2.84 10.15 -19.41
C LEU A 142 -2.54 11.64 -19.28
N PRO A 143 -1.33 11.99 -18.79
CA PRO A 143 -0.95 13.38 -18.51
C PRO A 143 -0.71 14.26 -19.75
N ARG A 144 -0.78 13.73 -20.98
CA ARG A 144 -0.60 14.50 -22.23
C ARG A 144 -1.73 14.24 -23.23
N LYS A 145 -2.06 15.28 -24.02
CA LYS A 145 -3.08 15.26 -25.08
C LYS A 145 -2.65 14.31 -26.22
N ARG A 146 -3.60 13.53 -26.74
CA ARG A 146 -3.37 12.37 -27.61
C ARG A 146 -3.80 12.61 -29.07
N PRO A 147 -3.16 11.96 -30.05
CA PRO A 147 -3.84 11.43 -31.25
C PRO A 147 -4.86 10.36 -30.80
N GLU A 148 -6.01 10.22 -31.46
CA GLU A 148 -7.10 9.27 -31.12
C GLU A 148 -6.63 7.83 -30.80
N ASP A 149 -5.45 7.46 -31.30
CA ASP A 149 -4.84 6.12 -31.26
C ASP A 149 -3.48 6.06 -30.51
N GLY A 150 -3.36 6.79 -29.39
CA GLY A 150 -2.12 6.85 -28.60
C GLY A 150 -1.87 5.64 -27.68
N VAL A 151 -0.65 5.12 -27.68
CA VAL A 151 -0.11 3.99 -26.90
C VAL A 151 0.93 4.47 -25.89
N ILE A 152 0.97 3.88 -24.69
CA ILE A 152 2.03 4.16 -23.71
C ILE A 152 3.22 3.26 -23.99
N VAL A 153 4.41 3.84 -24.10
CA VAL A 153 5.63 3.08 -24.40
C VAL A 153 6.60 3.14 -23.23
N TYR A 154 7.03 1.96 -22.79
CA TYR A 154 8.04 1.77 -21.76
C TYR A 154 9.35 1.28 -22.39
N ALA A 155 10.48 1.83 -21.98
CA ALA A 155 11.79 1.24 -22.28
C ALA A 155 12.25 0.37 -21.11
N ARG A 156 12.76 -0.82 -21.43
CA ARG A 156 13.51 -1.63 -20.47
C ARG A 156 14.90 -1.03 -20.32
N THR A 157 15.26 -0.59 -19.12
CA THR A 157 16.58 0.00 -18.83
C THR A 157 17.69 -1.06 -18.90
N ALA A 158 18.92 -0.63 -19.27
CA ALA A 158 20.05 -1.52 -19.55
C ALA A 158 20.46 -2.43 -18.37
N ALA A 159 20.23 -1.98 -17.13
CA ALA A 159 20.50 -2.75 -15.91
C ALA A 159 19.72 -4.07 -15.84
N ALA A 160 18.49 -4.12 -16.36
CA ALA A 160 17.65 -5.32 -16.33
C ALA A 160 17.98 -6.34 -17.45
N ALA A 161 18.81 -5.98 -18.43
CA ALA A 161 19.06 -6.81 -19.60
C ALA A 161 20.38 -7.59 -19.55
N GLY A 162 21.08 -7.58 -18.41
CA GLY A 162 22.39 -8.25 -18.29
C GLY A 162 23.47 -7.69 -19.22
N ILE A 163 23.22 -6.53 -19.83
CA ILE A 163 24.23 -5.84 -20.64
C ILE A 163 25.18 -5.19 -19.64
N LYS A 164 26.36 -5.77 -19.48
CA LYS A 164 27.51 -5.06 -18.92
C LYS A 164 27.75 -3.85 -19.81
N VAL A 165 27.26 -2.71 -19.38
CA VAL A 165 27.78 -1.44 -19.85
C VAL A 165 29.15 -1.37 -19.19
N GLU A 166 30.21 -1.63 -19.96
CA GLU A 166 31.55 -1.26 -19.51
C GLU A 166 31.48 0.22 -19.18
N ALA A 167 31.63 0.52 -17.91
CA ALA A 167 31.71 1.87 -17.41
C ALA A 167 33.05 2.43 -17.88
N ASP A 168 33.08 2.96 -19.10
CA ASP A 168 33.96 4.10 -19.37
C ASP A 168 33.40 5.26 -18.56
N SER A 169 33.89 5.36 -17.33
CA SER A 169 33.76 6.51 -16.46
C SER A 169 34.30 7.75 -17.17
N LEU A 170 33.41 8.47 -17.83
CA LEU A 170 33.49 9.92 -17.93
C LEU A 170 32.40 10.43 -17.02
N ASP A 171 32.81 10.80 -15.80
CA ASP A 171 32.05 11.63 -14.89
C ASP A 171 31.73 12.95 -15.61
N ALA A 172 30.65 12.95 -16.39
CA ALA A 172 30.04 14.18 -16.87
C ALA A 172 29.25 14.75 -15.70
N ASP A 173 30.00 15.45 -14.86
CA ASP A 173 29.51 16.38 -13.85
C ASP A 173 28.30 17.15 -14.41
N VAL A 174 27.12 16.91 -13.82
CA VAL A 174 25.82 17.51 -14.19
C VAL A 174 25.79 18.98 -13.70
N SER A 175 26.87 19.72 -13.94
CA SER A 175 27.11 21.04 -13.38
C SER A 175 27.67 22.05 -14.38
N ASN A 176 27.96 21.65 -15.64
CA ASN A 176 28.30 22.59 -16.72
C ASN A 176 27.28 22.52 -17.87
N ARG A 177 26.07 23.03 -17.62
CA ARG A 177 25.20 23.48 -18.72
C ARG A 177 25.89 24.67 -19.41
N ASN A 178 25.82 24.75 -20.74
CA ASN A 178 26.41 25.81 -21.59
C ASN A 178 27.92 25.71 -21.85
N GLN A 179 28.41 24.53 -22.24
CA GLN A 179 29.75 24.45 -22.84
C GLN A 179 29.76 25.23 -24.17
N PRO A 180 30.66 26.20 -24.36
CA PRO A 180 30.74 26.96 -25.60
C PRO A 180 31.00 26.05 -26.79
N GLY A 181 30.14 26.11 -27.81
CA GLY A 181 30.28 25.22 -28.96
C GLY A 181 29.10 25.25 -29.90
N MET A 182 29.23 24.56 -31.03
CA MET A 182 28.13 24.38 -31.99
C MET A 182 27.30 23.18 -31.56
N VAL A 183 26.07 23.44 -31.11
CA VAL A 183 25.10 22.43 -30.69
C VAL A 183 23.97 22.36 -31.72
N VAL A 184 23.53 21.16 -32.04
CA VAL A 184 22.41 20.97 -32.98
C VAL A 184 21.11 21.44 -32.32
N ALA A 185 20.24 22.14 -33.06
CA ALA A 185 19.05 22.80 -32.53
C ALA A 185 18.14 21.90 -31.66
N VAL A 186 17.99 20.61 -32.01
CA VAL A 186 17.21 19.64 -31.21
C VAL A 186 17.80 19.31 -29.83
N HIS A 187 19.04 19.69 -29.57
CA HIS A 187 19.75 19.46 -28.30
C HIS A 187 19.88 20.72 -27.45
N ILE A 188 19.18 21.80 -27.82
CA ILE A 188 19.15 23.03 -27.05
C ILE A 188 18.01 22.95 -26.04
N ASP A 189 18.34 23.17 -24.78
CA ASP A 189 17.40 23.09 -23.67
C ASP A 189 17.05 24.49 -23.13
N VAL A 190 15.96 24.53 -22.37
CA VAL A 190 15.59 25.72 -21.60
C VAL A 190 16.71 26.07 -20.60
N GLY A 191 17.14 27.33 -20.61
CA GLY A 191 18.26 27.83 -19.81
C GLY A 191 19.60 27.88 -20.55
N ASP A 192 19.68 27.37 -21.78
CA ASP A 192 20.87 27.52 -22.61
C ASP A 192 21.02 28.97 -23.11
N PHE A 193 22.27 29.42 -23.23
CA PHE A 193 22.58 30.73 -23.81
C PHE A 193 23.09 30.51 -25.24
N VAL A 194 22.37 31.04 -26.21
CA VAL A 194 22.69 30.88 -27.63
C VAL A 194 23.02 32.21 -28.26
N LYS A 195 23.98 32.21 -29.19
CA LYS A 195 24.33 33.39 -29.95
C LYS A 195 23.58 33.38 -31.28
N PHE A 196 22.69 34.35 -31.44
CA PHE A 196 21.89 34.54 -32.63
C PHE A 196 22.03 35.99 -33.10
N ARG A 197 22.27 36.21 -34.40
CA ARG A 197 22.43 37.56 -35.00
C ARG A 197 23.43 38.47 -34.27
N GLY A 198 24.49 37.88 -33.70
CA GLY A 198 25.53 38.62 -32.97
C GLY A 198 25.16 39.04 -31.55
N ARG A 199 24.01 38.59 -31.03
CA ARG A 199 23.57 38.81 -29.64
C ARG A 199 23.41 37.47 -28.93
N VAL A 200 23.57 37.47 -27.61
CA VAL A 200 23.36 36.29 -26.78
C VAL A 200 21.94 36.33 -26.22
N TYR A 201 21.25 35.20 -26.28
CA TYR A 201 19.88 35.05 -25.81
C TYR A 201 19.79 33.83 -24.89
N GLU A 202 19.09 33.99 -23.77
CA GLU A 202 18.70 32.88 -22.91
C GLU A 202 17.42 32.24 -23.46
N VAL A 203 17.44 30.92 -23.61
CA VAL A 203 16.31 30.13 -24.09
C VAL A 203 15.30 29.93 -22.96
N LYS A 204 14.08 30.44 -23.15
CA LYS A 204 12.97 30.34 -22.19
C LYS A 204 12.10 29.11 -22.43
N GLU A 205 11.89 28.76 -23.69
CA GLU A 205 11.02 27.67 -24.11
C GLU A 205 11.54 27.07 -25.41
N THR A 206 11.38 25.76 -25.58
CA THR A 206 11.75 25.02 -26.78
C THR A 206 10.58 24.15 -27.23
N ASP A 207 10.32 24.14 -28.53
CA ASP A 207 9.33 23.29 -29.19
C ASP A 207 9.97 22.69 -30.43
N PHE A 208 9.78 21.39 -30.63
CA PHE A 208 10.33 20.66 -31.78
C PHE A 208 9.23 19.83 -32.41
N ASP A 209 9.14 19.88 -33.74
CA ASP A 209 8.34 18.97 -34.54
C ASP A 209 9.24 18.12 -35.46
N ASP A 210 8.65 17.31 -36.34
CA ASP A 210 9.40 16.37 -37.20
C ASP A 210 10.39 17.07 -38.17
N HIS A 211 10.35 18.40 -38.34
CA HIS A 211 11.18 19.11 -39.31
C HIS A 211 11.86 20.38 -38.74
N ASP A 212 11.24 21.08 -37.80
CA ASP A 212 11.67 22.38 -37.30
C ASP A 212 11.84 22.41 -35.77
N VAL A 213 12.72 23.30 -35.30
CA VAL A 213 12.89 23.67 -33.90
C VAL A 213 12.55 25.15 -33.74
N THR A 214 11.76 25.46 -32.73
CA THR A 214 11.41 26.82 -32.33
C THR A 214 11.94 27.09 -30.92
N LEU A 215 12.79 28.11 -30.79
CA LEU A 215 13.32 28.60 -29.53
C LEU A 215 12.69 29.96 -29.23
N TRP A 216 12.07 30.11 -28.06
CA TRP A 216 11.62 31.40 -27.55
C TRP A 216 12.62 31.92 -26.53
N PHE A 217 13.07 33.15 -26.71
CA PHE A 217 14.04 33.80 -25.83
C PHE A 217 13.36 34.62 -24.74
N VAL A 218 14.03 34.82 -23.62
CA VAL A 218 13.52 35.62 -22.48
C VAL A 218 13.12 37.04 -22.90
N CYS A 219 13.82 37.63 -23.88
CA CYS A 219 13.53 38.97 -24.41
C CYS A 219 12.30 39.03 -25.35
N GLY A 220 11.66 37.89 -25.65
CA GLY A 220 10.50 37.78 -26.53
C GLY A 220 10.84 37.60 -28.02
N GLU A 221 12.12 37.53 -28.39
CA GLU A 221 12.52 37.11 -29.74
C GLU A 221 12.35 35.60 -29.92
N VAL A 222 12.18 35.17 -31.18
CA VAL A 222 11.97 33.76 -31.54
C VAL A 222 12.93 33.37 -32.66
N LEU A 223 13.58 32.22 -32.50
CA LEU A 223 14.39 31.58 -33.53
C LEU A 223 13.67 30.31 -34.00
N LYS A 224 13.32 30.26 -35.28
CA LYS A 224 12.84 29.04 -35.94
C LYS A 224 13.88 28.56 -36.96
N CYS A 225 14.32 27.31 -36.84
CA CYS A 225 15.31 26.71 -37.73
C CYS A 225 15.03 25.21 -37.95
N ALA A 226 15.69 24.59 -38.91
CA ALA A 226 15.58 23.14 -39.12
C ALA A 226 16.18 22.38 -37.93
N ALA A 227 15.64 21.21 -37.61
CA ALA A 227 16.09 20.36 -36.50
C ALA A 227 17.62 20.10 -36.48
N GLY A 228 18.24 19.95 -37.66
CA GLY A 228 19.68 19.73 -37.81
C GLY A 228 20.55 21.00 -37.81
N CYS A 229 19.97 22.19 -37.56
CA CYS A 229 20.70 23.46 -37.66
C CYS A 229 21.71 23.59 -36.51
N PRO A 230 23.01 23.83 -36.78
CA PRO A 230 23.99 24.11 -35.74
C PRO A 230 23.78 25.53 -35.20
N ILE A 231 23.67 25.65 -33.88
CA ILE A 231 23.52 26.90 -33.14
C ILE A 231 24.70 27.03 -32.18
N GLU A 232 25.28 28.23 -32.12
CA GLU A 232 26.37 28.54 -31.21
C GLU A 232 25.82 28.70 -29.79
N VAL A 233 26.09 27.73 -28.91
CA VAL A 233 25.87 27.84 -27.47
C VAL A 233 27.09 28.53 -26.87
N VAL A 234 26.86 29.46 -25.95
CA VAL A 234 27.87 30.22 -25.22
C VAL A 234 27.67 30.04 -23.73
N SER A 235 28.72 30.21 -22.94
CA SER A 235 28.57 30.23 -21.48
C SER A 235 27.67 31.38 -21.05
N ALA A 236 27.01 31.21 -19.89
CA ALA A 236 26.22 32.27 -19.30
C ALA A 236 27.07 33.56 -19.19
N PRO A 237 26.54 34.72 -19.59
CA PRO A 237 27.23 35.98 -19.41
C PRO A 237 27.49 36.18 -17.91
N VAL A 238 28.74 36.45 -17.55
CA VAL A 238 29.09 36.87 -16.20
C VAL A 238 28.45 38.24 -16.02
N GLU A 239 27.48 38.35 -15.12
CA GLU A 239 26.95 39.65 -14.70
C GLU A 239 28.10 40.37 -13.96
N ASP A 240 28.75 41.32 -14.63
CA ASP A 240 29.56 42.33 -13.96
C ASP A 240 28.60 43.21 -13.14
N GLU A 241 28.82 43.29 -11.82
CA GLU A 241 28.03 44.04 -10.82
C GLU A 241 27.69 45.50 -11.21
#